data_AF-A0A927C3K8-F1
#
_entry.id   AF-A0A927C3K8-F1
#
_cell.length_a   1.000
_cell.length_b   1.000
_cell.length_c   1.000
_cell.angle_alpha   90.00
_cell.angle_beta   90.00
_cell.angle_gamma   90.00
#
_symmetry.space_group_name_H-M   'P 1'
#
loop_
_entity.id
_entity.type
_entity.pdbx_description
1 polymer ?
#
loop_
_entity_poly.entity_id
_entity_poly.type
_entity_poly.pdbx_seq_one_letter_code
_entity_poly.pdbx_strand_id
1 'polypeptide(L)'
;MKITGRSSSITNSFINSIIPVIEPTNEEVKEALTILGMDHESFQCIYCGSVASEWDHLRPLVKDKKPTGYISEIHNLVPACGKCNQSKGNKDWRMWIVSDAALSPKTKGVTDIAARLEKLERYEQWQQPTQVDFEQLVGQEKWAQHWSNWELVQQTMRDAQLLAAEINTTVAKEYKRL
;
A
#
# COMPACT_ATOMS: atom_id res chain seq x y z
N MET A 1 -19.32 7.57 -14.42
CA MET A 1 -18.48 6.59 -13.68
C MET A 1 -17.93 5.58 -14.69
N LYS A 2 -16.66 5.17 -14.60
CA LYS A 2 -16.06 4.17 -15.50
C LYS A 2 -15.81 2.86 -14.75
N ILE A 3 -16.19 1.72 -15.32
CA ILE A 3 -15.93 0.38 -14.78
C ILE A 3 -14.42 0.18 -14.63
N THR A 4 -13.65 0.52 -15.67
CA THR A 4 -12.18 0.44 -15.67
C THR A 4 -11.51 1.38 -14.67
N GLY A 5 -12.24 2.34 -14.09
CA GLY A 5 -11.75 3.18 -12.99
C GLY A 5 -11.42 2.40 -11.71
N ARG A 6 -11.84 1.13 -11.60
CA ARG A 6 -11.52 0.24 -10.48
C ARG A 6 -10.37 -0.73 -10.76
N SER A 7 -9.75 -0.67 -11.95
CA SER A 7 -8.71 -1.63 -12.36
C SER A 7 -7.51 -1.69 -11.39
N SER A 8 -7.06 -0.54 -10.89
CA SER A 8 -5.98 -0.48 -9.89
C SER A 8 -6.39 -1.13 -8.56
N SER A 9 -7.63 -0.92 -8.12
CA SER A 9 -8.15 -1.55 -6.88
C SER A 9 -8.24 -3.07 -7.02
N ILE A 10 -8.72 -3.57 -8.16
CA ILE A 10 -8.76 -5.01 -8.45
C ILE A 10 -7.37 -5.60 -8.49
N THR A 11 -6.44 -4.95 -9.19
CA THR A 11 -5.02 -5.36 -9.20
C THR A 11 -4.44 -5.42 -7.79
N ASN A 12 -4.73 -4.42 -6.96
CA ASN A 12 -4.29 -4.39 -5.58
C ASN A 12 -4.87 -5.58 -4.78
N SER A 13 -6.14 -5.94 -4.99
CA SER A 13 -6.75 -7.12 -4.34
C SER A 13 -6.06 -8.43 -4.72
N PHE A 14 -5.74 -8.66 -6.00
CA PHE A 14 -5.03 -9.85 -6.46
C PHE A 14 -3.62 -9.98 -5.85
N ILE A 15 -2.96 -8.85 -5.62
CA ILE A 15 -1.61 -8.87 -5.05
C ILE A 15 -1.66 -9.04 -3.54
N ASN A 16 -2.52 -8.31 -2.84
CA ASN A 16 -2.60 -8.41 -1.38
C ASN A 16 -3.18 -9.76 -0.92
N SER A 17 -3.99 -10.45 -1.74
CA SER A 17 -4.55 -11.75 -1.39
C SER A 17 -3.51 -12.88 -1.29
N ILE A 18 -2.31 -12.68 -1.83
CA ILE A 18 -1.22 -13.66 -1.79
C ILE A 18 -0.09 -13.27 -0.84
N ILE A 19 -0.21 -12.13 -0.17
CA ILE A 19 0.80 -11.64 0.77
C ILE A 19 0.44 -12.15 2.18
N PRO A 20 1.29 -12.98 2.81
CA PRO A 20 1.04 -13.44 4.16
C PRO A 20 1.12 -12.29 5.16
N VAL A 21 0.33 -12.42 6.22
CA VAL A 21 0.38 -11.57 7.41
C VAL A 21 0.97 -12.40 8.54
N ILE A 22 2.11 -11.96 9.04
CA ILE A 22 2.75 -12.49 10.24
C ILE A 22 2.40 -11.55 11.38
N GLU A 23 1.48 -11.99 12.23
CA GLU A 23 1.05 -11.20 13.38
C GLU A 23 2.21 -11.04 14.37
N PRO A 24 2.50 -9.80 14.81
CA PRO A 24 3.58 -9.56 15.75
C PRO A 24 3.21 -10.03 17.15
N THR A 25 4.22 -10.44 17.91
CA THR A 25 4.12 -10.60 19.35
C THR A 25 4.06 -9.24 20.05
N ASN A 26 3.54 -9.20 21.27
CA ASN A 26 3.50 -7.97 22.07
C ASN A 26 4.92 -7.44 22.34
N GLU A 27 5.90 -8.33 22.48
CA GLU A 27 7.30 -8.01 22.70
C GLU A 27 7.91 -7.32 21.47
N GLU A 28 7.66 -7.85 20.27
CA GLU A 28 8.11 -7.24 19.01
C GLU A 28 7.47 -5.85 18.80
N VAL A 29 6.18 -5.70 19.12
CA VAL A 29 5.51 -4.39 19.06
C VAL A 29 6.17 -3.39 20.03
N LYS A 30 6.43 -3.80 21.28
CA LYS A 30 7.10 -2.95 22.27
C LYS A 30 8.51 -2.56 21.84
N GLU A 31 9.26 -3.49 21.26
CA GLU A 31 10.60 -3.22 20.75
C GLU A 31 10.56 -2.23 19.57
N ALA A 32 9.66 -2.45 18.61
CA ALA A 32 9.42 -1.54 17.50
C ALA A 32 9.09 -0.12 17.98
N LEU A 33 8.15 0.03 18.91
CA LEU A 33 7.77 1.33 19.49
C LEU A 33 8.95 1.99 20.23
N THR A 34 9.76 1.20 20.94
CA THR A 34 10.95 1.68 21.65
C THR A 34 11.98 2.25 20.69
N ILE A 35 12.27 1.54 19.59
CA ILE A 35 13.22 2.00 18.55
C ILE A 35 12.72 3.29 17.89
N LEU A 36 11.42 3.35 17.61
CA LEU A 36 10.74 4.53 17.07
C LEU A 36 10.60 5.68 18.08
N GLY A 37 11.01 5.46 19.34
CA GLY A 37 10.96 6.45 20.42
C GLY A 37 9.53 6.89 20.72
N MET A 38 8.62 5.92 20.83
CA MET A 38 7.21 6.11 21.12
C MET A 38 6.82 5.54 22.49
N ASP A 39 5.76 6.13 23.06
CA ASP A 39 5.07 5.58 24.22
C ASP A 39 4.30 4.30 23.86
N HIS A 40 4.22 3.35 24.80
CA HIS A 40 3.62 2.02 24.55
C HIS A 40 2.09 2.02 24.69
N GLU A 41 1.50 3.04 25.31
CA GLU A 41 0.06 3.14 25.54
C GLU A 41 -0.63 4.10 24.56
N SER A 42 0.12 5.06 24.00
CA SER A 42 -0.39 6.13 23.14
C SER A 42 0.59 6.48 22.01
N PHE A 43 0.82 5.53 21.11
CA PHE A 43 1.73 5.75 19.98
C PHE A 43 1.13 6.65 18.89
N GLN A 44 2.00 7.38 18.22
CA GLN A 44 1.66 8.39 17.22
C GLN A 44 2.14 7.97 15.84
N CYS A 45 1.61 8.59 14.79
CA CYS A 45 2.12 8.47 13.43
C CYS A 45 3.60 8.89 13.40
N ILE A 46 4.48 7.96 13.03
CA ILE A 46 5.94 8.20 12.97
C ILE A 46 6.29 9.37 12.05
N TYR A 47 5.45 9.62 11.04
CA TYR A 47 5.69 10.64 10.03
C TYR A 47 5.31 12.05 10.48
N CYS A 48 4.20 12.23 11.21
CA CYS A 48 3.65 13.57 11.48
C CYS A 48 3.20 13.83 12.91
N GLY A 49 3.31 12.84 13.81
CA GLY A 49 2.94 13.00 15.22
C GLY A 49 1.45 13.01 15.53
N SER A 50 0.56 12.94 14.53
CA SER A 50 -0.87 12.75 14.78
C SER A 50 -1.15 11.37 15.37
N VAL A 51 -2.35 11.14 15.89
CA VAL A 51 -2.80 9.80 16.30
C VAL A 51 -2.58 8.79 15.16
N ALA A 52 -1.93 7.67 15.48
CA ALA A 52 -1.81 6.55 14.56
C ALA A 52 -3.17 5.84 14.46
N SER A 53 -3.58 5.52 13.24
CA SER A 53 -4.83 4.79 12.97
C SER A 53 -4.57 3.37 12.47
N GLU A 54 -3.32 3.07 12.11
CA GLU A 54 -2.93 1.81 11.47
C GLU A 54 -1.41 1.59 11.62
N TRP A 55 -1.00 0.35 11.38
CA TRP A 55 0.38 -0.02 11.12
C TRP A 55 0.54 -0.14 9.61
N ASP A 56 1.41 0.69 9.02
CA ASP A 56 1.54 0.83 7.57
C ASP A 56 2.91 0.38 7.07
N HIS A 57 2.95 -0.05 5.81
CA HIS A 57 4.15 -0.64 5.22
C HIS A 57 5.22 0.41 4.94
N LEU A 58 6.39 0.24 5.57
CA LEU A 58 7.55 1.10 5.34
C LEU A 58 8.07 0.92 3.90
N ARG A 59 8.24 -0.34 3.47
CA ARG A 59 8.57 -0.74 2.09
C ARG A 59 7.31 -1.22 1.38
N PRO A 60 7.04 -0.76 0.16
CA PRO A 60 5.77 -1.03 -0.51
C PRO A 60 5.61 -2.52 -0.84
N LEU A 61 4.40 -3.05 -0.63
CA LEU A 61 4.01 -4.39 -1.06
C LEU A 61 3.81 -4.50 -2.57
N VAL A 62 3.42 -3.39 -3.21
CA VAL A 62 3.06 -3.34 -4.63
C VAL A 62 3.87 -2.29 -5.36
N LYS A 63 4.52 -2.68 -6.46
CA LYS A 63 5.22 -1.78 -7.38
C LYS A 63 5.03 -2.26 -8.81
N ASP A 64 4.76 -1.33 -9.73
CA ASP A 64 4.55 -1.64 -11.16
C ASP A 64 3.54 -2.76 -11.42
N LYS A 65 2.44 -2.77 -10.64
CA LYS A 65 1.37 -3.78 -10.66
C LYS A 65 1.82 -5.20 -10.32
N LYS A 66 2.94 -5.36 -9.61
CA LYS A 66 3.48 -6.64 -9.15
C LYS A 66 3.79 -6.60 -7.65
N PRO A 67 3.77 -7.74 -6.94
CA PRO A 67 4.32 -7.82 -5.59
C PRO A 67 5.82 -7.54 -5.61
N THR A 68 6.31 -6.87 -4.57
CA THR A 68 7.75 -6.58 -4.39
C THR A 68 8.54 -7.71 -3.73
N GLY A 69 7.83 -8.73 -3.24
CA GLY A 69 8.39 -9.81 -2.42
C GLY A 69 8.28 -9.56 -0.91
N TYR A 70 8.12 -8.31 -0.48
CA TYR A 70 7.89 -8.03 0.95
C TYR A 70 6.55 -8.57 1.43
N ILE A 71 6.51 -8.96 2.70
CA ILE A 71 5.30 -9.43 3.36
C ILE A 71 4.82 -8.44 4.43
N SER A 72 3.65 -8.72 5.00
CA SER A 72 3.13 -7.97 6.15
C SER A 72 3.65 -8.62 7.43
N GLU A 73 4.62 -7.98 8.06
CA GLU A 73 5.24 -8.42 9.31
C GLU A 73 5.77 -7.20 10.07
N ILE A 74 6.08 -7.37 11.36
CA ILE A 74 6.48 -6.24 12.20
C ILE A 74 7.61 -5.42 11.60
N HIS A 75 8.64 -6.03 11.00
CA HIS A 75 9.85 -5.37 10.45
C HIS A 75 9.60 -4.51 9.21
N ASN A 76 8.40 -4.58 8.64
CA ASN A 76 7.98 -3.72 7.55
C ASN A 76 6.79 -2.83 7.94
N LEU A 77 6.39 -2.78 9.21
CA LEU A 77 5.20 -2.07 9.66
C LEU A 77 5.55 -0.98 10.68
N VAL A 78 5.16 0.26 10.38
CA VAL A 78 5.33 1.41 11.27
C VAL A 78 3.99 2.05 11.62
N PRO A 79 3.82 2.61 12.84
CA PRO A 79 2.59 3.33 13.17
C PRO A 79 2.41 4.56 12.29
N ALA A 80 1.26 4.65 11.62
CA ALA A 80 0.95 5.74 10.69
C ALA A 80 -0.51 6.20 10.86
N CYS A 81 -0.80 7.39 10.33
CA CYS A 81 -2.18 7.84 10.14
C CYS A 81 -2.58 7.68 8.67
N GLY A 82 -3.86 7.44 8.41
CA GLY A 82 -4.39 7.21 7.06
C GLY A 82 -4.02 8.29 6.03
N LYS A 83 -3.87 9.55 6.46
CA LYS A 83 -3.45 10.65 5.57
C LYS A 83 -1.98 10.51 5.13
N CYS A 84 -1.09 10.13 6.04
CA CYS A 84 0.32 9.93 5.74
C CYS A 84 0.53 8.65 4.92
N ASN A 85 -0.13 7.54 5.28
CA ASN A 85 -0.14 6.32 4.48
C ASN A 85 -0.58 6.60 3.05
N GLN A 86 -1.76 7.19 2.86
CA GLN A 86 -2.28 7.51 1.52
C GLN A 86 -1.35 8.42 0.72
N SER A 87 -0.75 9.43 1.36
CA SER A 87 0.18 10.36 0.71
C SER A 87 1.48 9.67 0.28
N LYS A 88 2.04 8.82 1.16
CA LYS A 88 3.23 8.02 0.86
C LYS A 88 2.92 7.05 -0.28
N GLY A 89 1.91 6.20 -0.08
CA GLY A 89 1.57 5.11 -0.98
C GLY A 89 2.77 4.21 -1.21
N ASN A 90 3.08 3.94 -2.49
CA ASN A 90 4.21 3.10 -2.87
C ASN A 90 5.56 3.83 -3.02
N LYS A 91 5.63 5.10 -2.62
CA LYS A 91 6.88 5.88 -2.71
C LYS A 91 7.89 5.39 -1.68
N ASP A 92 9.16 5.58 -2.02
CA ASP A 92 10.24 5.48 -1.05
C ASP A 92 10.02 6.49 0.09
N TRP A 93 10.04 6.02 1.33
CA TRP A 93 9.69 6.84 2.49
C TRP A 93 10.71 7.95 2.74
N ARG A 94 12.00 7.74 2.44
CA ARG A 94 13.08 8.73 2.62
C ARG A 94 12.92 9.88 1.67
N MET A 95 12.57 9.58 0.43
CA MET A 95 12.33 10.60 -0.59
C MET A 95 11.00 11.30 -0.33
N TRP A 96 9.95 10.56 0.04
CA TRP A 96 8.63 11.13 0.24
C TRP A 96 8.57 12.08 1.44
N ILE A 97 9.20 11.75 2.57
CA ILE A 97 9.07 12.50 3.82
C ILE A 97 9.55 13.96 3.69
N VAL A 98 10.58 14.19 2.87
CA VAL A 98 11.17 15.50 2.56
C VAL A 98 10.70 16.09 1.22
N SER A 99 9.76 15.44 0.53
CA SER A 99 9.25 15.91 -0.77
C SER A 99 8.18 16.98 -0.62
N ASP A 100 7.88 17.66 -1.72
CA ASP A 100 6.74 18.60 -1.84
C ASP A 100 5.42 17.90 -2.17
N ALA A 101 5.35 16.57 -2.01
CA ALA A 101 4.10 15.83 -2.19
C ALA A 101 3.04 16.31 -1.18
N ALA A 102 1.80 16.47 -1.64
CA ALA A 102 0.70 16.87 -0.77
C ALA A 102 0.57 15.91 0.45
N LEU A 103 0.49 16.49 1.65
CA LEU A 103 0.42 15.79 2.93
C LEU A 103 1.69 15.01 3.35
N SER A 104 2.82 15.20 2.64
CA SER A 104 4.12 14.81 3.17
C SER A 104 4.41 15.55 4.49
N PRO A 105 5.23 15.00 5.40
CA PRO A 105 5.65 15.71 6.60
C PRO A 105 6.24 17.09 6.34
N LYS A 106 7.06 17.25 5.30
CA LYS A 106 7.55 18.58 4.87
C LYS A 106 6.41 19.55 4.54
N THR A 107 5.46 19.17 3.69
CA THR A 107 4.36 20.07 3.31
C THR A 107 3.37 20.32 4.44
N LYS A 108 3.33 19.43 5.44
CA LYS A 108 2.56 19.61 6.68
C LYS A 108 3.26 20.48 7.73
N GLY A 109 4.49 20.95 7.46
CA GLY A 109 5.24 21.78 8.40
C GLY A 109 5.74 21.04 9.64
N VAL A 110 5.99 19.73 9.53
CA VAL A 110 6.61 18.95 10.62
C VAL A 110 8.03 19.48 10.84
N THR A 111 8.33 19.91 12.06
CA THR A 111 9.58 20.62 12.39
C THR A 111 10.74 19.69 12.75
N ASP A 112 10.45 18.46 13.18
CA ASP A 112 11.40 17.47 13.67
C ASP A 112 11.69 16.34 12.66
N ILE A 113 11.60 16.63 11.35
CA ILE A 113 11.78 15.62 10.29
C ILE A 113 13.12 14.89 10.39
N ALA A 114 14.21 15.59 10.70
CA ALA A 114 15.54 14.96 10.86
C ALA A 114 15.54 13.88 11.96
N ALA A 115 14.96 14.17 13.13
CA ALA A 115 14.86 13.19 14.20
C ALA A 115 13.95 12.00 13.84
N ARG A 116 12.91 12.23 13.02
CA ARG A 116 12.04 11.15 12.51
C ARG A 116 12.76 10.27 11.49
N LEU A 117 13.59 10.85 10.63
CA LEU A 117 14.45 10.09 9.71
C LEU A 117 15.38 9.17 10.50
N GLU A 118 16.09 9.67 11.51
CA GLU A 118 16.98 8.87 12.35
C GLU A 118 16.25 7.71 13.06
N LYS A 119 15.03 7.94 13.55
CA LYS A 119 14.18 6.89 14.13
C LYS A 119 13.82 5.81 13.11
N LEU A 120 13.40 6.22 11.91
CA LEU A 120 13.04 5.29 10.83
C LEU A 120 14.27 4.54 10.30
N GLU A 121 15.44 5.16 10.25
CA GLU A 121 16.69 4.50 9.87
C GLU A 121 17.12 3.45 10.90
N ARG A 122 17.09 3.77 12.20
CA ARG A 122 17.36 2.80 13.27
C ARG A 122 16.38 1.63 13.21
N TYR A 123 15.11 1.93 12.99
CA TYR A 123 14.07 0.91 12.83
C TYR A 123 14.32 0.03 11.60
N GLU A 124 14.70 0.61 10.46
CA GLU A 124 15.00 -0.14 9.24
C GLU A 124 16.24 -1.04 9.39
N GLN A 125 17.20 -0.66 10.25
CA GLN A 125 18.40 -1.41 10.56
C GLN A 125 18.21 -2.50 11.62
N TRP A 126 17.13 -2.43 12.41
CA TRP A 126 16.86 -3.36 13.51
C TRP A 126 16.79 -4.82 13.04
N GLN A 127 16.02 -5.08 11.99
CA GLN A 127 16.01 -6.36 11.29
C GLN A 127 15.65 -6.16 9.82
N GLN A 128 16.20 -7.04 8.98
CA GLN A 128 15.81 -7.09 7.57
C GLN A 128 14.44 -7.76 7.45
N PRO A 129 13.47 -7.14 6.74
CA PRO A 129 12.21 -7.79 6.49
C PRO A 129 12.39 -8.99 5.54
N THR A 130 11.55 -9.98 5.72
CA THR A 130 11.38 -11.12 4.85
C THR A 130 11.05 -10.64 3.43
N GLN A 131 11.79 -11.17 2.47
CA GLN A 131 11.52 -11.00 1.05
C GLN A 131 11.37 -12.37 0.40
N VAL A 132 10.23 -12.58 -0.24
CA VAL A 132 9.78 -13.86 -0.77
C VAL A 132 9.81 -13.85 -2.29
N ASP A 133 10.38 -14.89 -2.88
CA ASP A 133 10.11 -15.26 -4.27
C ASP A 133 8.84 -16.11 -4.31
N PHE A 134 7.70 -15.45 -4.54
CA PHE A 134 6.39 -16.10 -4.53
C PHE A 134 6.28 -17.19 -5.61
N GLU A 135 6.83 -16.95 -6.79
CA GLU A 135 6.79 -17.89 -7.91
C GLU A 135 7.57 -19.17 -7.58
N GLN A 136 8.78 -19.00 -7.02
CA GLN A 136 9.59 -20.13 -6.58
C GLN A 136 8.89 -20.95 -5.48
N LEU A 137 8.22 -20.30 -4.52
CA LEU A 137 7.55 -21.01 -3.41
C LEU A 137 6.28 -21.76 -3.83
N VAL A 138 5.43 -21.16 -4.65
CA VAL A 138 4.14 -21.78 -5.04
C VAL A 138 4.25 -22.65 -6.30
N GLY A 139 5.34 -22.49 -7.05
CA GLY A 139 5.58 -23.13 -8.34
C GLY A 139 5.02 -22.34 -9.51
N GLN A 140 5.72 -22.43 -10.65
CA GLN A 140 5.41 -21.69 -11.88
C GLN A 140 3.95 -21.88 -12.36
N GLU A 141 3.40 -23.09 -12.25
CA GLU A 141 2.04 -23.39 -12.69
C GLU A 141 0.98 -22.59 -11.91
N LYS A 142 1.02 -22.65 -10.56
CA LYS A 142 0.06 -21.91 -9.71
C LYS A 142 0.26 -20.40 -9.86
N TRP A 143 1.50 -19.96 -9.97
CA TRP A 143 1.83 -18.56 -10.18
C TRP A 143 1.26 -18.04 -11.51
N ALA A 144 1.48 -18.77 -12.61
CA ALA A 144 0.94 -18.44 -13.92
C ALA A 144 -0.60 -18.45 -13.92
N GLN A 145 -1.21 -19.40 -13.21
CA GLN A 145 -2.67 -19.47 -13.08
C GLN A 145 -3.24 -18.23 -12.34
N HIS A 146 -2.57 -17.78 -11.27
CA HIS A 146 -2.98 -16.58 -10.52
C HIS A 146 -3.01 -15.34 -11.42
N TRP A 147 -1.95 -15.13 -12.21
CA TRP A 147 -1.88 -13.99 -13.12
C TRP A 147 -2.79 -14.11 -14.34
N SER A 148 -3.06 -15.32 -14.80
CA SER A 148 -4.08 -15.58 -15.84
C SER A 148 -5.48 -15.20 -15.34
N ASN A 149 -5.81 -15.52 -14.08
CA ASN A 149 -7.06 -15.11 -13.46
C ASN A 149 -7.18 -13.58 -13.35
N TRP A 150 -6.08 -12.91 -12.95
CA TRP A 150 -6.03 -11.44 -12.90
C TRP A 150 -6.29 -10.82 -14.29
N GLU A 151 -5.62 -11.31 -15.33
CA GLU A 151 -5.76 -10.77 -16.68
C GLU A 151 -7.18 -10.98 -17.23
N LEU A 152 -7.79 -12.15 -16.96
CA LEU A 152 -9.17 -12.43 -17.35
C LEU A 152 -10.16 -11.43 -16.74
N VAL A 153 -10.04 -11.14 -15.44
CA VAL A 153 -10.89 -10.14 -14.76
C VAL A 153 -10.68 -8.76 -15.37
N GLN A 154 -9.43 -8.38 -15.63
CA GLN A 154 -9.07 -7.10 -16.22
C GLN A 154 -9.63 -6.94 -17.64
N GLN A 155 -9.58 -7.99 -18.46
CA GLN A 155 -10.19 -8.01 -19.77
C GLN A 155 -11.72 -7.89 -19.69
N THR A 156 -12.34 -8.64 -18.78
CA THR A 156 -13.79 -8.60 -18.56
C THR A 156 -14.27 -7.19 -18.21
N MET A 157 -13.51 -6.47 -17.38
CA MET A 157 -13.81 -5.06 -17.05
C MET A 157 -13.70 -4.12 -18.25
N ARG A 158 -12.76 -4.37 -19.17
CA ARG A 158 -12.61 -3.60 -20.41
C ARG A 158 -13.80 -3.84 -21.34
N ASP A 159 -14.20 -5.10 -21.52
CA ASP A 159 -15.32 -5.47 -22.38
C ASP A 159 -16.64 -4.90 -21.84
N ALA A 160 -16.86 -5.02 -20.52
CA ALA A 160 -18.01 -4.42 -19.86
C ALA A 160 -18.05 -2.88 -20.02
N GLN A 161 -16.89 -2.21 -20.02
CA GLN A 161 -16.82 -0.77 -20.22
C GLN A 161 -17.19 -0.36 -21.65
N LEU A 162 -16.80 -1.14 -22.66
CA LEU A 162 -17.19 -0.90 -24.06
C LEU A 162 -18.71 -1.02 -24.21
N LEU A 163 -19.28 -2.14 -23.76
CA LEU A 163 -20.73 -2.36 -23.81
C LEU A 163 -21.51 -1.27 -23.06
N ALA A 164 -21.05 -0.87 -21.86
CA ALA A 164 -21.68 0.19 -21.10
C ALA A 164 -21.68 1.55 -21.85
N ALA A 165 -20.62 1.85 -22.61
CA ALA A 165 -20.53 3.06 -23.42
C ALA A 165 -21.48 3.02 -24.63
N GLU A 166 -21.61 1.86 -25.28
CA GLU A 166 -22.57 1.64 -26.37
C GLU A 166 -24.02 1.80 -25.88
N ILE A 167 -24.35 1.18 -24.74
CA ILE A 167 -25.66 1.33 -24.10
C ILE A 167 -25.93 2.78 -23.77
N ASN A 168 -24.98 3.49 -23.12
CA ASN A 168 -25.16 4.89 -22.75
C ASN A 168 -25.41 5.78 -23.99
N THR A 169 -24.66 5.56 -25.06
CA THR A 169 -24.82 6.29 -26.33
C THR A 169 -26.20 6.05 -26.94
N THR A 170 -26.63 4.79 -26.97
CA THR A 170 -27.95 4.40 -27.51
C THR A 170 -29.07 5.03 -26.71
N VAL A 171 -29.04 4.92 -25.37
CA VAL A 171 -30.04 5.53 -24.49
C VAL A 171 -30.09 7.04 -24.66
N ALA A 172 -28.93 7.72 -24.71
CA ALA A 172 -28.88 9.17 -24.88
C ALA A 172 -29.44 9.64 -26.23
N LYS A 173 -29.28 8.83 -27.29
CA LYS A 173 -29.82 9.11 -28.63
C LYS A 173 -31.33 8.93 -28.67
N GLU A 174 -31.84 7.81 -28.16
CA GLU A 174 -33.29 7.53 -28.19
C GLU A 174 -34.07 8.44 -27.22
N TYR A 175 -33.50 8.80 -26.08
CA TYR A 175 -34.13 9.74 -25.15
C TYR A 175 -34.35 11.13 -25.74
N LYS A 176 -33.42 11.63 -26.56
CA LYS A 176 -33.56 12.94 -27.25
C LYS A 176 -34.67 12.97 -28.31
N ARG A 177 -35.18 11.81 -28.70
CA ARG A 177 -36.26 11.66 -29.68
C ARG A 177 -37.64 11.57 -29.03
N LEU A 178 -37.69 11.42 -27.71
CA LEU A 178 -38.88 11.51 -26.88
C LEU A 178 -39.12 12.98 -26.49
#